data_AF-A0A183BRJ8-F1
#
_entry.id   AF-A0A183BRJ8-F1
#
_cell.length_a   1.000
_cell.length_b   1.000
_cell.length_c   1.000
_cell.angle_alpha   90.00
_cell.angle_beta   90.00
_cell.angle_gamma   90.00
#
_symmetry.space_group_name_H-M   'P 1'
#
loop_
_entity.id
_entity.type
_entity.pdbx_description
1 polymer ?
#
loop_
_entity_poly.entity_id
_entity_poly.type
_entity_poly.pdbx_seq_one_letter_code
_entity_poly.pdbx_strand_id
1 'polypeptide(L)'
;MKKIQDKEGIPISAQRLFFKGIRLKEDLTMADYDIRWNDSIIYMIAQSLMPSDEMQILVKNKANGKMIGLKVKSTDTVLNVQWMIKAIEGIPVGQQALYFTTTQDFQ
;
A
#
# COMPACT_ATOMS: atom_id res chain seq x y z
N MET A 1 5.33 -2.69 -22.44
CA MET A 1 4.11 -1.95 -22.84
C MET A 1 4.00 -0.69 -22.00
N LYS A 2 3.99 0.49 -22.61
CA LYS A 2 4.10 1.79 -21.94
C LYS A 2 3.06 2.73 -22.54
N LYS A 3 1.84 2.75 -22.01
CA LYS A 3 0.76 3.61 -22.55
C LYS A 3 0.02 4.48 -21.51
N ILE A 4 0.48 4.56 -20.26
CA ILE A 4 -0.14 5.42 -19.22
C ILE A 4 0.92 6.12 -18.34
N GLN A 5 2.16 6.31 -18.82
CA GLN A 5 3.21 6.94 -18.01
C GLN A 5 3.32 8.47 -18.17
N ASP A 6 2.80 9.05 -19.27
CA ASP A 6 3.28 10.37 -19.70
C ASP A 6 2.30 11.55 -19.52
N LYS A 7 1.22 11.43 -18.73
CA LYS A 7 0.28 12.56 -18.54
C LYS A 7 0.09 13.07 -17.11
N GLU A 8 0.30 12.27 -16.07
CA GLU A 8 -0.05 12.67 -14.69
C GLU A 8 1.09 12.52 -13.68
N GLY A 9 2.25 11.96 -14.07
CA GLY A 9 3.38 11.73 -13.15
C GLY A 9 3.14 10.67 -12.06
N ILE A 10 2.02 9.95 -12.11
CA ILE A 10 1.65 8.93 -11.12
C ILE A 10 2.25 7.57 -11.52
N PRO A 11 3.09 6.93 -10.68
CA PRO A 11 3.63 5.61 -10.95
C PRO A 11 2.52 4.59 -11.26
N ILE A 12 2.71 3.74 -12.27
CA ILE A 12 1.73 2.71 -12.68
C ILE A 12 1.36 1.79 -11.51
N SER A 13 2.31 1.51 -10.60
CA SER A 13 2.08 0.73 -9.38
C SER A 13 1.07 1.37 -8.42
N ALA A 14 0.93 2.69 -8.48
CA ALA A 14 0.00 3.49 -7.68
C ALA A 14 -1.32 3.75 -8.41
N GLN A 15 -1.50 3.28 -9.64
CA GLN A 15 -2.78 3.37 -10.35
C GLN A 15 -3.62 2.13 -10.02
N ARG A 16 -4.92 2.33 -9.84
CA ARG A 16 -5.88 1.26 -9.62
C ARG A 16 -7.04 1.47 -10.58
N LEU A 17 -7.31 0.46 -11.39
CA LEU A 17 -8.40 0.48 -12.35
C LEU A 17 -9.63 -0.21 -11.76
N PHE A 18 -10.80 0.35 -12.03
CA PHE A 18 -12.09 -0.14 -11.57
C PHE A 18 -13.08 -0.19 -12.73
N PHE A 19 -13.88 -1.26 -12.77
CA PHE A 19 -15.02 -1.39 -13.66
C PHE A 19 -16.23 -1.86 -12.87
N LYS A 20 -17.39 -1.21 -13.03
CA LYS A 20 -18.62 -1.50 -12.27
C LYS A 20 -18.39 -1.60 -10.74
N GLY A 21 -17.51 -0.75 -10.20
CA GLY A 21 -17.14 -0.74 -8.78
C GLY A 21 -16.17 -1.86 -8.34
N ILE A 22 -15.75 -2.73 -9.25
CA ILE A 22 -14.81 -3.83 -8.97
C ILE A 22 -13.41 -3.43 -9.41
N ARG A 23 -12.41 -3.64 -8.54
CA ARG A 23 -11.00 -3.45 -8.89
C ARG A 23 -10.56 -4.49 -9.92
N LEU A 24 -9.98 -4.04 -11.02
CA LEU A 24 -9.37 -4.90 -12.02
C LEU A 24 -8.07 -5.49 -11.47
N LYS A 25 -7.89 -6.80 -11.67
CA LYS A 25 -6.69 -7.54 -11.28
C LYS A 25 -5.84 -7.85 -12.51
N GLU A 26 -4.54 -8.04 -12.31
CA GLU A 26 -3.57 -8.27 -13.39
C GLU A 26 -3.67 -9.67 -14.01
N ASP A 27 -4.26 -10.63 -13.29
CA ASP A 27 -4.44 -12.03 -13.67
C ASP A 27 -5.74 -12.30 -14.44
N LEU A 28 -6.60 -11.29 -14.60
CA LEU A 28 -7.90 -11.41 -15.26
C LEU A 28 -7.91 -10.60 -16.56
N THR A 29 -8.57 -11.15 -17.57
CA THR A 29 -8.71 -10.49 -18.88
C THR A 29 -9.87 -9.49 -18.87
N MET A 30 -9.88 -8.55 -19.82
CA MET A 30 -11.00 -7.62 -20.00
C MET A 30 -12.31 -8.36 -20.31
N ALA A 31 -12.24 -9.51 -20.98
CA ALA A 31 -13.40 -10.35 -21.28
C ALA A 31 -13.99 -10.99 -20.02
N ASP A 32 -13.17 -11.36 -19.03
CA ASP A 32 -13.63 -11.91 -17.74
C ASP A 32 -14.46 -10.90 -16.94
N TYR A 33 -14.29 -9.60 -17.23
CA TYR A 33 -15.08 -8.51 -16.64
C TYR A 33 -16.23 -8.03 -17.54
N ASP A 34 -16.48 -8.70 -18.68
CA ASP A 34 -17.44 -8.29 -19.71
C ASP A 34 -17.20 -6.86 -20.24
N ILE A 35 -15.94 -6.42 -20.29
CA ILE A 35 -15.58 -5.10 -20.83
C ILE A 35 -15.60 -5.17 -22.34
N ARG A 36 -16.47 -4.38 -22.97
CA ARG A 36 -16.66 -4.36 -24.43
C ARG A 36 -16.00 -3.14 -25.05
N TRP A 37 -15.54 -3.31 -26.28
CA TRP A 37 -15.04 -2.22 -27.10
C TRP A 37 -16.11 -1.14 -27.28
N ASN A 38 -15.76 0.12 -27.00
CA ASN A 38 -16.61 1.32 -27.13
C ASN A 38 -17.89 1.40 -26.26
N ASP A 39 -18.14 0.43 -25.37
CA ASP A 39 -19.37 0.37 -24.56
C ASP A 39 -19.06 0.20 -23.06
N SER A 40 -17.87 0.61 -22.62
CA SER A 40 -17.42 0.42 -21.24
C SER A 40 -16.53 1.55 -20.78
N ILE A 41 -16.79 2.07 -19.58
CA ILE A 41 -16.00 3.12 -18.93
C ILE A 41 -15.23 2.48 -17.77
N ILE A 42 -13.90 2.56 -17.83
CA ILE A 42 -13.01 2.15 -16.73
C ILE A 42 -12.63 3.39 -15.93
N TYR A 43 -12.85 3.34 -14.62
CA TYR A 43 -12.44 4.40 -13.70
C TYR A 43 -11.02 4.12 -13.22
N MET A 44 -10.16 5.14 -13.24
CA MET A 44 -8.83 5.08 -12.64
C MET A 44 -8.83 5.90 -11.36
N ILE A 45 -8.37 5.31 -10.26
CA ILE A 45 -8.17 6.00 -8.99
C ILE A 45 -6.68 5.88 -8.63
N ALA A 46 -6.07 7.01 -8.26
CA ALA A 46 -4.73 6.99 -7.67
C ALA A 46 -4.83 6.38 -6.27
N GLN A 47 -3.91 5.48 -5.92
CA GLN A 47 -3.83 4.85 -4.61
C GLN A 47 -3.74 5.85 -3.45
N SER A 48 -3.25 7.07 -3.70
CA SER A 48 -3.27 8.17 -2.73
C SER A 48 -4.66 8.74 -2.44
N LEU A 49 -5.62 8.57 -3.36
CA LEU A 49 -6.98 9.15 -3.32
C LEU A 49 -8.06 8.14 -2.90
N MET A 50 -7.69 6.90 -2.57
CA MET A 50 -8.62 5.92 -2.01
C MET A 50 -8.97 6.29 -0.56
N PRO A 51 -10.27 6.39 -0.19
CA PRO A 51 -10.69 6.72 1.17
C PRO A 51 -10.20 5.65 2.17
N SER A 52 -9.30 6.07 3.06
CA SER A 52 -8.82 5.42 4.28
C SER A 52 -8.49 3.92 4.24
N ASP A 53 -7.50 3.56 3.43
CA ASP A 53 -6.63 2.39 3.68
C ASP A 53 -5.64 2.64 4.85
N GLU A 54 -5.71 3.80 5.51
CA GLU A 54 -4.88 4.15 6.64
C GLU A 54 -5.28 3.37 7.89
N MET A 55 -4.42 2.46 8.31
CA MET A 55 -4.49 1.73 9.56
C MET A 55 -3.41 2.24 10.52
N GLN A 56 -3.64 2.10 11.82
CA GLN A 56 -2.63 2.40 12.82
C GLN A 56 -2.00 1.10 13.32
N ILE A 57 -0.68 1.02 13.27
CA ILE A 57 0.11 -0.06 13.88
C ILE A 57 0.92 0.47 15.05
N LEU A 58 1.23 -0.42 15.99
CA LEU A 58 2.15 -0.14 17.09
C LEU A 58 3.47 -0.86 16.82
N VAL A 59 4.58 -0.11 16.90
CA VAL A 59 5.93 -0.67 16.83
C VAL A 59 6.58 -0.49 18.18
N LYS A 60 7.00 -1.61 18.79
CA LYS A 60 7.75 -1.61 20.04
C LYS A 60 9.23 -1.80 19.75
N ASN A 61 10.04 -0.85 20.16
CA ASN A 61 11.48 -0.98 20.15
C ASN A 61 11.91 -1.86 21.33
N LYS A 62 12.45 -3.06 21.05
CA LYS A 62 12.87 -4.00 22.09
C LYS A 62 14.07 -3.50 22.91
N ALA A 63 14.91 -2.63 22.37
CA ALA A 63 16.14 -2.18 23.05
C ALA A 63 15.85 -1.16 24.16
N ASN A 64 14.89 -0.24 23.94
CA ASN A 64 14.55 0.82 24.90
C ASN A 64 13.13 0.70 25.47
N GLY A 65 12.31 -0.24 24.98
CA GLY A 65 10.92 -0.46 25.41
C GLY A 65 9.90 0.54 24.86
N LYS A 66 10.33 1.55 24.09
CA LYS A 66 9.46 2.60 23.54
C LYS A 66 8.47 2.02 22.53
N MET A 67 7.22 2.48 22.61
CA MET A 67 6.18 2.17 21.62
C MET A 67 5.90 3.40 20.77
N ILE A 68 5.84 3.24 19.45
CA ILE A 68 5.46 4.28 18.50
C ILE A 68 4.21 3.85 17.73
N GLY A 69 3.28 4.78 17.56
CA GLY A 69 2.13 4.62 16.68
C GLY A 69 2.49 5.08 15.27
N LEU A 70 2.34 4.20 14.28
CA LEU A 70 2.54 4.51 12.87
C LEU A 70 1.21 4.42 12.14
N LYS A 71 0.86 5.47 11.39
CA LYS A 71 -0.19 5.40 10.38
C LYS A 71 0.41 4.84 9.11
N VAL A 72 -0.06 3.69 8.67
CA VAL A 72 0.41 2.99 7.48
C VAL A 72 -0.77 2.64 6.60
N LYS A 73 -0.54 2.41 5.31
CA LYS A 73 -1.56 1.87 4.43
C LYS A 73 -1.49 0.34 4.42
N SER A 74 -2.63 -0.33 4.24
CA SER A 74 -2.69 -1.79 4.03
C SER A 74 -1.79 -2.27 2.88
N THR A 75 -1.48 -1.37 1.95
CA THR A 75 -0.64 -1.60 0.78
C THR A 75 0.83 -1.20 0.96
N ASP A 76 1.20 -0.61 2.10
CA ASP A 76 2.60 -0.26 2.35
C ASP A 76 3.46 -1.52 2.44
N THR A 77 4.62 -1.49 1.80
CA THR A 77 5.59 -2.58 1.90
C THR A 77 6.28 -2.53 3.25
N VAL A 78 6.81 -3.67 3.71
CA VAL A 78 7.64 -3.72 4.93
C VAL A 78 8.82 -2.75 4.83
N LEU A 79 9.41 -2.59 3.63
CA LEU A 79 10.48 -1.64 3.39
C LEU A 79 10.03 -0.18 3.62
N ASN A 80 8.84 0.20 3.15
CA ASN A 80 8.27 1.53 3.44
C ASN A 80 8.15 1.74 4.95
N VAL A 81 7.64 0.75 5.69
CA VAL A 81 7.49 0.82 7.14
C VAL A 81 8.86 0.97 7.83
N GLN A 82 9.89 0.27 7.38
CA GLN A 82 11.26 0.43 7.91
C GLN A 82 11.82 1.84 7.69
N TRP A 83 11.52 2.45 6.54
CA TRP A 83 11.89 3.86 6.28
C TRP A 83 11.16 4.83 7.21
N MET A 84 9.88 4.59 7.49
CA MET A 84 9.10 5.38 8.45
C MET A 84 9.68 5.26 9.87
N ILE A 85 10.05 4.05 10.29
CA ILE A 85 10.72 3.81 11.58
C ILE A 85 12.06 4.54 11.62
N LYS A 86 12.86 4.51 10.54
CA LYS A 86 14.12 5.26 10.46
C LYS A 86 13.89 6.77 10.65
N ALA A 87 12.85 7.32 10.04
CA ALA A 87 12.57 8.75 10.14
C ALA A 87 12.20 9.19 11.57
N ILE A 88 11.60 8.28 12.37
CA ILE A 88 11.15 8.57 13.74
C ILE A 88 12.20 8.22 14.79
N GLU A 89 12.83 7.04 14.68
CA GLU A 89 13.75 6.50 15.69
C GLU A 89 15.23 6.68 15.30
N GLY A 90 15.53 7.08 14.06
CA GLY A 90 16.90 7.26 13.57
C GLY A 90 17.66 5.97 13.24
N ILE A 91 17.04 4.80 13.39
CA ILE A 91 17.69 3.50 13.18
C ILE A 91 17.81 3.21 11.68
N PRO A 92 19.02 3.01 11.11
CA PRO A 92 19.19 2.68 9.69
C PRO A 92 18.43 1.41 9.29
N VAL A 93 17.79 1.41 8.11
CA VAL A 93 16.96 0.28 7.62
C VAL A 93 17.72 -1.05 7.64
N GLY A 94 19.00 -1.07 7.24
CA GLY A 94 19.83 -2.29 7.26
C GLY A 94 20.18 -2.82 8.65
N GLN A 95 19.87 -2.08 9.72
CA GLN A 95 20.03 -2.49 11.11
C GLN A 95 18.69 -2.83 11.78
N GLN A 96 17.57 -2.74 11.04
CA GLN A 96 16.25 -3.06 11.55
C GLN A 96 15.87 -4.51 11.25
N ALA A 97 15.31 -5.20 12.24
CA ALA A 97 14.62 -6.47 12.06
C ALA A 97 13.20 -6.34 12.65
N LEU A 98 12.18 -6.51 11.82
CA LEU A 98 10.78 -6.43 12.23
C LEU A 98 10.22 -7.83 12.43
N TYR A 99 9.55 -8.02 13.57
CA TYR A 99 8.86 -9.26 13.91
C TYR A 99 7.40 -8.94 14.17
N PHE A 100 6.51 -9.73 13.58
CA PHE A 100 5.09 -9.64 13.87
C PHE A 100 4.79 -10.38 15.18
N THR A 101 4.02 -9.75 16.06
CA THR A 101 3.59 -10.31 17.34
C THR A 101 2.18 -9.82 17.63
N THR A 102 1.39 -10.64 18.31
CA THR A 102 0.04 -10.25 18.71
C THR A 102 0.07 -9.61 20.10
N THR A 103 -0.95 -8.82 20.44
CA THR A 103 -1.06 -8.21 21.77
C THR A 103 -1.13 -9.24 22.91
N GLN A 104 -1.42 -10.51 22.61
CA GLN A 104 -1.42 -11.63 23.54
C GLN A 104 -0.02 -12.07 23.98
N ASP A 105 1.01 -11.77 23.21
CA ASP A 105 2.40 -12.17 23.52
C ASP A 105 3.10 -11.21 24.52
N PHE A 106 2.36 -10.23 25.06
CA PHE A 106 2.83 -9.25 26.03
C PHE A 106 2.32 -9.49 27.47
N GLN A 107 1.74 -10.67 27.75
CA GLN A 107 1.42 -11.12 29.11
C GLN A 107 2.55 -11.92 29.74
#